data_AF-A0A850B6W4-F1
#
_entry.id   AF-A0A850B6W4-F1
#
_cell.length_a   1.000
_cell.length_b   1.000
_cell.length_c   1.000
_cell.angle_alpha   90.00
_cell.angle_beta   90.00
_cell.angle_gamma   90.00
#
_symmetry.space_group_name_H-M   'P 1'
#
loop_
_entity.id
_entity.type
_entity.pdbx_description
1 polymer ?
#
loop_
_entity_poly.entity_id
_entity_poly.type
_entity_poly.pdbx_seq_one_letter_code
_entity_poly.pdbx_strand_id
1 'polypeptide(L)' 'MDPLQKDDIERARRMPPDERMRAVLAAVNAGVRIRVAALRTKRPHATDREIDAALREWLKDERSDH' A
#
# COMPACT_ATOMS: atom_id res chain seq x y z
N MET A 1 -1.84 -26.70 -4.82
CA MET A 1 -2.37 -25.53 -4.11
C MET A 1 -2.63 -25.96 -2.67
N ASP A 2 -2.07 -25.25 -1.70
CA ASP A 2 -2.28 -25.54 -0.27
C ASP A 2 -3.76 -25.32 0.10
N PRO A 3 -4.40 -26.18 0.91
CA PRO A 3 -5.74 -25.95 1.47
C PRO A 3 -5.99 -24.50 1.93
N LEU A 4 -5.03 -23.87 2.60
CA LEU A 4 -5.16 -22.48 3.07
C LEU A 4 -5.25 -21.48 1.92
N GLN A 5 -4.44 -21.66 0.88
CA GLN A 5 -4.47 -20.83 -0.32
C GLN A 5 -5.78 -20.99 -1.10
N LYS A 6 -6.37 -22.19 -1.10
CA LYS A 6 -7.65 -22.45 -1.77
C LYS A 6 -8.79 -21.73 -1.06
N ASP A 7 -8.83 -21.76 0.27
CA ASP A 7 -9.83 -21.08 1.08
C ASP A 7 -9.74 -19.56 0.95
N ASP A 8 -8.52 -19.00 0.90
CA ASP A 8 -8.31 -17.57 0.68
C ASP A 8 -8.83 -17.13 -0.71
N ILE A 9 -8.61 -17.94 -1.75
CA ILE A 9 -9.11 -17.68 -3.09
C ILE A 9 -10.64 -17.77 -3.14
N GLU A 10 -11.23 -18.77 -2.49
CA GLU A 10 -12.69 -18.91 -2.43
C GLU A 10 -13.34 -17.77 -1.65
N ARG A 11 -12.73 -17.34 -0.54
CA ARG A 11 -13.19 -16.20 0.25
C ARG A 11 -13.06 -14.90 -0.54
N ALA A 12 -11.97 -14.68 -1.26
CA ALA A 12 -11.77 -13.53 -2.12
C ALA A 12 -12.79 -13.48 -3.29
N ARG A 13 -13.20 -14.63 -3.83
CA ARG A 13 -14.22 -14.73 -4.88
C ARG A 13 -15.63 -14.44 -4.39
N ARG A 14 -15.94 -14.75 -3.13
CA ARG A 14 -17.25 -14.48 -2.51
C ARG A 14 -17.36 -13.08 -1.91
N MET A 15 -16.25 -12.36 -1.79
CA MET A 15 -16.22 -11.02 -1.23
C MET A 15 -17.03 -10.04 -2.12
N PRO A 16 -18.02 -9.33 -1.56
CA PRO A 16 -18.74 -8.30 -2.29
C PRO A 16 -17.78 -7.26 -2.89
N PRO A 17 -18.03 -6.73 -4.10
CA PRO A 17 -17.16 -5.76 -4.75
C PRO A 17 -16.80 -4.55 -3.86
N ASP A 18 -17.78 -4.03 -3.11
CA ASP A 18 -17.58 -2.88 -2.21
C ASP A 18 -16.69 -3.20 -1.01
N GLU A 19 -16.77 -4.43 -0.50
CA GLU A 19 -15.91 -4.89 0.59
C GLU A 19 -14.48 -5.12 0.09
N ARG A 20 -14.34 -5.70 -1.11
CA ARG A 20 -13.05 -5.85 -1.78
C ARG A 20 -12.38 -4.51 -2.04
N MET A 21 -13.14 -3.52 -2.54
CA MET A 21 -12.62 -2.17 -2.76
C MET A 21 -12.14 -1.54 -1.45
N ARG A 22 -12.93 -1.66 -0.37
CA ARG A 22 -12.52 -1.17 0.97
C ARG A 22 -11.25 -1.85 1.47
N ALA A 23 -11.11 -3.16 1.28
CA ALA A 23 -9.91 -3.91 1.66
C ALA A 23 -8.67 -3.44 0.88
N VAL A 24 -8.81 -3.23 -0.44
CA VAL A 24 -7.72 -2.71 -1.28
C VAL A 24 -7.30 -1.31 -0.83
N LEU A 25 -8.26 -0.40 -0.61
CA LEU A 25 -7.98 0.96 -0.15
C LEU A 25 -7.30 0.95 1.23
N ALA A 26 -7.72 0.06 2.13
CA ALA A 26 -7.09 -0.11 3.44
C ALA A 26 -5.62 -0.57 3.31
N ALA A 27 -5.35 -1.54 2.42
CA ALA A 27 -3.99 -2.01 2.15
C ALA A 27 -3.10 -0.92 1.55
N VAL A 28 -3.60 -0.16 0.57
CA VAL A 28 -2.87 0.98 -0.02
C VAL A 28 -2.55 2.02 1.06
N ASN A 29 -3.52 2.38 1.89
CA ASN A 29 -3.31 3.33 2.99
C ASN A 29 -2.27 2.85 4.00
N ALA A 30 -2.27 1.55 4.33
CA ALA A 30 -1.26 0.96 5.20
C ALA A 30 0.14 1.05 4.57
N GLY A 31 0.28 0.71 3.28
CA GLY A 31 1.54 0.83 2.55
C GLY A 31 2.09 2.26 2.54
N VAL A 32 1.23 3.26 2.27
CA VAL A 32 1.62 4.68 2.31
C VAL A 32 2.11 5.09 3.69
N ARG A 33 1.44 4.69 4.77
CA ARG A 33 1.88 5.01 6.15
C ARG A 33 3.23 4.40 6.48
N ILE A 34 3.45 3.13 6.09
CA ILE A 34 4.74 2.46 6.27
C ILE A 34 5.84 3.21 5.52
N ARG A 35 5.57 3.62 4.28
CA ARG A 35 6.54 4.38 3.47
C ARG A 35 6.88 5.73 4.10
N VAL A 36 5.88 6.47 4.58
CA VAL A 36 6.08 7.75 5.27
C VAL A 36 6.92 7.56 6.54
N ALA A 37 6.62 6.54 7.35
CA ALA A 37 7.41 6.23 8.54
C ALA A 37 8.88 5.95 8.18
N ALA A 38 9.12 5.12 7.15
CA ALA A 38 10.47 4.83 6.67
C ALA A 38 11.20 6.08 6.15
N LEU A 39 10.51 6.99 5.45
CA LEU A 39 11.09 8.26 4.99
C LEU A 39 11.48 9.15 6.16
N ARG A 40 10.62 9.27 7.19
CA ARG A 40 10.91 10.04 8.40
C ARG A 40 12.08 9.46 9.20
N THR A 41 12.19 8.14 9.30
CA THR A 41 13.35 7.49 9.93
C THR A 41 14.64 7.78 9.16
N LYS A 42 14.61 7.73 7.82
CA LYS A 42 15.78 8.02 6.98
C LYS A 42 16.14 9.51 6.93
N ARG A 43 15.17 10.40 7.15
CA ARG A 43 15.30 11.86 7.05
C ARG A 43 14.71 12.53 8.30
N PRO A 44 15.35 12.40 9.48
CA PRO A 44 14.77 12.84 10.75
C PRO A 44 14.56 14.36 10.87
N HIS A 45 15.26 15.15 10.05
CA HIS A 45 15.14 16.61 10.01
C HIS A 45 14.37 17.13 8.81
N ALA A 46 13.85 16.23 7.95
CA ALA A 46 13.05 16.65 6.82
C ALA A 46 11.72 17.22 7.29
N THR A 47 11.34 18.32 6.67
CA THR A 47 10.02 18.92 6.81
C THR A 47 8.96 18.02 6.18
N ASP A 48 7.70 18.23 6.56
CA ASP A 48 6.59 17.48 5.97
C ASP A 48 6.51 17.64 4.44
N ARG A 49 6.86 18.83 3.92
CA ARG A 49 6.93 19.08 2.48
C ARG A 49 7.97 18.22 1.76
N GLU A 50 9.12 18.00 2.38
CA GLU A 50 10.20 17.19 1.80
C GLU A 50 9.86 15.69 1.87
N ILE A 51 9.17 15.25 2.92
CA ILE A 51 8.64 13.89 3.02
C ILE A 51 7.56 13.65 1.95
N ASP A 52 6.65 14.60 1.76
CA ASP A 52 5.61 14.53 0.73
C ASP A 52 6.21 14.49 -0.69
N ALA A 53 7.24 15.29 -0.95
CA ALA A 53 7.94 15.28 -2.23
C ALA A 53 8.57 13.90 -2.50
N ALA A 54 9.28 13.34 -1.52
CA ALA A 54 9.90 12.02 -1.63
C ALA A 54 8.88 10.88 -1.77
N LEU A 55 7.73 10.99 -1.08
CA LEU A 55 6.63 10.05 -1.24
C LEU A 55 6.05 10.11 -2.67
N ARG A 56 5.85 11.32 -3.21
CA ARG A 56 5.37 11.53 -4.58
C ARG A 56 6.33 11.00 -5.63
N GLU A 57 7.64 11.14 -5.43
CA GLU A 57 8.65 10.54 -6.32
C GLU A 57 8.54 9.02 -6.32
N TRP A 58 8.51 8.40 -5.13
CA TRP A 58 8.35 6.95 -5.02
C TRP A 58 7.05 6.43 -5.68
N LEU A 59 5.93 7.13 -5.51
CA LEU A 59 4.66 6.79 -6.16
C LEU A 59 4.66 6.95 -7.69
N LYS A 60 5.64 7.69 -8.25
CA LYS A 60 5.84 7.81 -9.70
C LYS A 60 6.73 6.68 -10.23
N ASP A 61 7.77 6.31 -9.49
CA ASP A 61 8.67 5.21 -9.87
C ASP A 61 7.92 3.87 -9.95
N GLU A 62 7.03 3.58 -9.00
CA GLU A 62 6.18 2.37 -9.02
C GLU A 62 5.20 2.30 -10.22
N ARG A 63 4.98 3.41 -10.93
CA ARG A 63 4.14 3.43 -12.15
C ARG A 63 4.93 3.25 -13.45
N SER A 64 6.27 3.18 -13.39
CA SER A 64 7.12 3.00 -14.57
C SER A 64 7.36 1.53 -14.94
N ASP A 65 7.01 0.58 -14.06
CA ASP A 65 7.19 -0.87 -14.26
C ASP A 65 5.88 -1.62 -14.61
N HIS A 66 4.91 -0.95 -15.25
CA HIS A 66 3.70 -1.59 -15.79
C HIS A 66 3.32 -1.07 -17.18
#